data_AF-A0A3D0PK92-F1
#
_entry.id   AF-A0A3D0PK92-F1
#
_cell.length_a   1.000
_cell.length_b   1.000
_cell.length_c   1.000
_cell.angle_alpha   90.00
_cell.angle_beta   90.00
_cell.angle_gamma   90.00
#
_symmetry.space_group_name_H-M   'P 1'
#
loop_
_entity.id
_entity.type
_entity.pdbx_description
1 polymer ?
#
loop_
_entity_poly.entity_id
_entity_poly.type
_entity_poly.pdbx_seq_one_letter_code
_entity_poly.pdbx_strand_id
1 'polypeptide(L)'
;DGYDEVMAGYDLLNHEGKILWSCKNLEDHADCLWIGDVNGDGKLEIAVGGSVTCLYDRDGKELWRYEGSIESQHIALGRFCKDQPGLQVAGLDRIVRGDGYKGQWDGRDGMFLLDCNGRELWKEDRKTKGWLTIVETMRGWNGQEQDYILAYRRGGGVNPTLYNGEMEPVVVFGEDGYVLHGDLFGRGIEDVIIYNSKNAYIYSGTPYDLSEASKPEAIPQIKRLYASTLYPGGEYR
;
A
#
# COMPACT_ATOMS: atom_id res chain seq x y z
N ASP A 1 21.84 14.68 8.78
CA ASP A 1 23.30 14.92 8.97
C ASP A 1 24.15 14.29 7.85
N GLY A 2 23.53 13.91 6.71
CA GLY A 2 24.20 13.21 5.61
C GLY A 2 24.11 11.68 5.71
N TYR A 3 23.59 11.16 6.82
CA TYR A 3 23.31 9.73 7.00
C TYR A 3 21.81 9.46 6.92
N ASP A 4 21.47 8.19 6.68
CA ASP A 4 20.09 7.72 6.72
C ASP A 4 19.65 7.45 8.17
N GLU A 5 18.42 7.83 8.49
CA GLU A 5 17.71 7.37 9.68
C GLU A 5 16.89 6.10 9.40
N VAL A 6 16.56 5.35 10.45
CA VAL A 6 15.80 4.09 10.34
C VAL A 6 14.59 4.15 11.25
N MET A 7 13.39 3.97 10.67
CA MET A 7 12.18 3.72 11.44
C MET A 7 12.10 2.22 11.76
N ALA A 8 12.28 1.86 13.03
CA ALA A 8 12.25 0.48 13.52
C ALA A 8 11.00 0.28 14.40
N GLY A 9 9.93 -0.24 13.79
CA GLY A 9 8.63 -0.33 14.45
C GLY A 9 8.07 1.07 14.71
N TYR A 10 8.10 1.50 15.98
CA TYR A 10 7.63 2.82 16.40
C TYR A 10 8.75 3.81 16.75
N ASP A 11 10.01 3.39 16.67
CA ASP A 11 11.16 4.21 17.04
C ASP A 11 11.91 4.70 15.80
N LEU A 12 12.11 6.01 15.67
CA LEU A 12 13.04 6.56 14.70
C LEU A 12 14.45 6.58 15.31
N LEU A 13 15.38 5.91 14.66
CA LEU A 13 16.78 5.80 15.07
C LEU A 13 17.67 6.66 14.18
N ASN A 14 18.66 7.33 14.78
CA ASN A 14 19.74 7.95 14.02
C ASN A 14 20.74 6.90 13.49
N HIS A 15 21.73 7.35 12.73
CA HIS A 15 22.76 6.48 12.14
C HIS A 15 23.67 5.76 13.17
N GLU A 16 23.65 6.17 14.43
CA GLU A 16 24.35 5.51 15.54
C GLU A 16 23.46 4.50 16.29
N GLY A 17 22.19 4.32 15.87
CA GLY A 17 21.21 3.47 16.51
C GLY A 17 20.56 4.08 17.77
N LYS A 18 20.68 5.40 17.99
CA LYS A 18 20.02 6.10 19.10
C LYS A 18 18.63 6.54 18.69
N ILE A 19 17.66 6.34 19.60
CA ILE A 19 16.29 6.83 19.43
C ILE A 19 16.31 8.36 19.36
N LEU A 20 15.79 8.89 18.25
CA LEU A 20 15.49 10.31 18.07
C LEU A 20 14.12 10.63 18.66
N TRP A 21 13.11 9.82 18.33
CA TRP A 21 11.76 9.91 18.87
C TRP A 21 10.99 8.59 18.65
N SER A 22 9.85 8.46 19.34
CA SER A 22 8.95 7.31 19.23
C SER A 22 7.52 7.77 18.96
N CYS A 23 6.76 6.99 18.18
CA CYS A 23 5.32 7.18 18.05
C CYS A 23 4.64 7.07 19.43
N LYS A 24 3.52 7.78 19.60
CA LYS A 24 2.82 7.86 20.89
C LYS A 24 1.49 7.14 20.81
N ASN A 25 1.08 6.54 21.93
CA ASN A 25 -0.26 5.93 22.08
C ASN A 25 -0.59 4.95 20.94
N LEU A 26 0.36 4.06 20.62
CA LEU A 26 0.12 2.95 19.70
C LEU A 26 0.22 1.66 20.50
N GLU A 27 -0.84 0.87 20.43
CA GLU A 27 -0.88 -0.49 20.95
C GLU A 27 -0.46 -1.45 19.83
N ASP A 28 -0.06 -2.67 20.18
CA ASP A 28 0.42 -3.69 19.24
C ASP A 28 1.61 -3.24 18.36
N HIS A 29 1.85 -3.88 17.22
CA HIS A 29 3.03 -3.65 16.37
C HIS A 29 2.69 -2.76 15.18
N ALA A 30 3.69 -2.02 14.68
CA ALA A 30 3.60 -1.38 13.37
C ALA A 30 3.62 -2.49 12.30
N ASP A 31 2.54 -2.59 11.53
CA ASP A 31 2.44 -3.53 10.42
C ASP A 31 2.94 -2.92 9.11
N CYS A 32 2.88 -1.59 9.00
CA CYS A 32 3.12 -0.88 7.77
C CYS A 32 3.69 0.52 8.03
N LEU A 33 4.69 0.91 7.25
CA LEU A 33 5.29 2.25 7.32
C LEU A 33 5.47 2.79 5.91
N TRP A 34 5.06 4.05 5.71
CA TRP A 34 5.27 4.78 4.48
C TRP A 34 5.92 6.13 4.73
N ILE A 35 6.74 6.59 3.79
CA ILE A 35 7.39 7.89 3.83
C ILE A 35 7.03 8.67 2.57
N GLY A 36 6.61 9.91 2.69
CA GLY A 36 6.27 10.76 1.54
C GLY A 36 5.93 12.19 1.96
N ASP A 37 5.95 13.11 1.01
CA ASP A 37 5.40 14.46 1.18
C ASP A 37 3.88 14.38 1.05
N VAL A 38 3.22 14.05 2.15
CA VAL A 38 1.79 13.74 2.19
C VAL A 38 0.98 15.02 2.10
N ASN A 39 1.41 16.08 2.77
CA ASN A 39 0.68 17.35 2.79
C ASN A 39 1.06 18.30 1.64
N GLY A 40 2.13 18.01 0.88
CA GLY A 40 2.59 18.81 -0.26
C GLY A 40 3.41 20.04 0.13
N ASP A 41 3.96 20.11 1.33
CA ASP A 41 4.76 21.24 1.82
C ASP A 41 6.26 21.14 1.47
N GLY A 42 6.67 20.06 0.79
CA GLY A 42 8.04 19.79 0.40
C GLY A 42 8.88 19.09 1.46
N LYS A 43 8.28 18.69 2.60
CA LYS A 43 8.94 17.88 3.64
C LYS A 43 8.36 16.47 3.62
N LEU A 44 9.13 15.54 4.17
CA LEU A 44 8.69 14.15 4.28
C LEU A 44 7.98 13.94 5.62
N GLU A 45 6.84 13.28 5.54
CA GLU A 45 6.12 12.69 6.66
C GLU A 45 6.27 11.17 6.69
N ILE A 46 5.95 10.58 7.84
CA ILE A 46 5.93 9.14 8.08
C ILE A 46 4.50 8.73 8.42
N ALA A 47 3.87 7.96 7.54
CA ALA A 47 2.58 7.35 7.75
C ALA A 47 2.75 5.96 8.36
N VAL A 48 1.99 5.67 9.40
CA VAL A 48 2.06 4.40 10.15
C VAL A 48 0.72 3.68 10.05
N GLY A 49 0.77 2.40 9.68
CA GLY A 49 -0.33 1.43 9.79
C GLY A 49 0.01 0.35 10.82
N GLY A 50 -1.00 -0.13 11.52
CA GLY A 50 -0.95 -1.05 12.65
C GLY A 50 -2.29 -1.00 13.38
N SER A 51 -2.27 -0.75 14.70
CA SER A 51 -3.50 -0.53 15.48
C SER A 51 -4.29 0.71 15.05
N VAL A 52 -3.60 1.77 14.61
CA VAL A 52 -4.18 3.05 14.21
C VAL A 52 -3.42 3.61 13.01
N THR A 53 -4.11 4.33 12.11
CA THR A 53 -3.44 5.08 11.05
C THR A 53 -3.09 6.48 11.54
N CYS A 54 -1.81 6.84 11.49
CA CYS A 54 -1.35 8.16 11.93
C CYS A 54 -0.23 8.68 11.03
N LEU A 55 -0.07 10.00 11.05
CA LEU A 55 0.96 10.71 10.29
C LEU A 55 1.82 11.54 11.23
N TYR A 56 3.13 11.37 11.13
CA TYR A 56 4.12 12.14 11.86
C TYR A 56 4.97 12.96 10.90
N ASP A 57 5.37 14.16 11.33
CA ASP A 57 6.48 14.83 10.67
C ASP A 57 7.81 14.17 11.02
N ARG A 58 8.87 14.56 10.31
CA ARG A 58 10.24 14.06 10.53
C ARG A 58 10.79 14.25 11.96
N ASP A 59 10.22 15.18 12.72
CA ASP A 59 10.67 15.54 14.07
C ASP A 59 9.83 14.82 15.16
N GLY A 60 8.92 13.94 14.76
CA GLY A 60 8.12 13.11 15.67
C GLY A 60 6.88 13.81 16.20
N LYS A 61 6.46 14.91 15.59
CA LYS A 61 5.17 15.53 15.89
C LYS A 61 4.08 14.84 15.09
N GLU A 62 3.11 14.29 15.81
CA GLU A 62 1.87 13.77 15.23
C GLU A 62 1.09 14.93 14.58
N LEU A 63 0.83 14.80 13.27
CA LEU A 63 0.07 15.76 12.49
C LEU A 63 -1.43 15.44 12.56
N TRP A 64 -1.77 14.15 12.45
CA TRP A 64 -3.13 13.65 12.61
C TRP A 64 -3.15 12.16 12.94
N ARG A 65 -4.31 11.71 13.41
CA ARG A 65 -4.63 10.33 13.73
C ARG A 65 -6.05 10.00 13.28
N TYR A 66 -6.19 8.86 12.60
CA TYR A 66 -7.46 8.35 12.14
C TYR A 66 -7.93 7.20 13.04
N GLU A 67 -8.99 7.45 13.79
CA GLU A 67 -9.60 6.49 14.73
C GLU A 67 -10.80 5.75 14.12
N GLY A 68 -11.03 5.91 12.82
CA GLY A 68 -12.18 5.29 12.15
C GLY A 68 -12.00 3.80 11.85
N SER A 69 -10.82 3.22 12.07
CA SER A 69 -10.53 1.78 11.88
C SER A 69 -10.40 1.04 13.21
N ILE A 70 -10.74 -0.26 13.19
CA ILE A 70 -10.48 -1.19 14.30
C ILE A 70 -9.01 -1.59 14.35
N GLU A 71 -8.42 -1.90 13.19
CA GLU A 71 -7.00 -2.25 13.05
C GLU A 71 -6.60 -1.99 11.60
N SER A 72 -5.87 -0.89 11.39
CA SER A 72 -5.41 -0.46 10.08
C SER A 72 -4.10 -1.15 9.68
N GLN A 73 -4.16 -2.42 9.31
CA GLN A 73 -2.96 -3.26 9.13
C GLN A 73 -2.08 -2.78 7.96
N HIS A 74 -2.65 -2.66 6.76
CA HIS A 74 -1.94 -2.18 5.57
C HIS A 74 -2.42 -0.79 5.20
N ILE A 75 -1.48 0.07 4.85
CA ILE A 75 -1.74 1.35 4.23
C ILE A 75 -0.85 1.54 3.00
N ALA A 76 -1.22 2.46 2.13
CA ALA A 76 -0.47 2.85 0.96
C ALA A 76 -0.66 4.34 0.67
N LEU A 77 0.44 5.06 0.41
CA LEU A 77 0.39 6.46 -0.01
C LEU A 77 0.25 6.54 -1.52
N GLY A 78 -0.66 7.38 -2.02
CA GLY A 78 -0.86 7.55 -3.45
C GLY A 78 -1.63 8.81 -3.81
N ARG A 79 -1.44 9.31 -5.03
CA ARG A 79 -2.30 10.31 -5.65
C ARG A 79 -3.52 9.63 -6.25
N PHE A 80 -4.32 8.95 -5.44
CA PHE A 80 -5.48 8.16 -5.90
C PHE A 80 -6.64 9.03 -6.40
N CYS A 81 -6.73 10.28 -5.93
CA CYS A 81 -7.72 11.25 -6.36
C CYS A 81 -7.02 12.48 -6.94
N LYS A 82 -7.02 12.65 -8.28
CA LYS A 82 -6.33 13.75 -8.98
C LYS A 82 -6.66 15.16 -8.48
N ASP A 83 -7.91 15.38 -8.08
CA ASP A 83 -8.38 16.71 -7.68
C ASP A 83 -8.17 17.01 -6.18
N GLN A 84 -7.60 16.06 -5.43
CA GLN A 84 -7.33 16.24 -4.00
C GLN A 84 -5.92 16.81 -3.77
N PRO A 85 -5.75 17.70 -2.78
CA PRO A 85 -4.43 18.16 -2.37
C PRO A 85 -3.64 17.02 -1.71
N GLY A 86 -2.31 17.07 -1.87
CA GLY A 86 -1.40 16.12 -1.23
C GLY A 86 -1.57 14.67 -1.72
N LEU A 87 -1.03 13.75 -0.93
CA LEU A 87 -1.22 12.31 -1.09
C LEU A 87 -2.40 11.85 -0.25
N GLN A 88 -3.11 10.85 -0.75
CA GLN A 88 -4.14 10.13 0.00
C GLN A 88 -3.53 8.89 0.64
N VAL A 89 -4.20 8.38 1.67
CA VAL A 89 -3.81 7.15 2.38
C VAL A 89 -4.88 6.11 2.15
N ALA A 90 -4.63 5.17 1.24
CA ALA A 90 -5.47 3.99 1.09
C ALA A 90 -5.11 3.00 2.20
N GLY A 91 -6.09 2.36 2.81
CA GLY A 91 -5.82 1.45 3.92
C GLY A 91 -6.80 0.30 4.02
N LEU A 92 -6.45 -0.67 4.85
CA LEU A 92 -7.28 -1.80 5.22
C LEU A 92 -7.72 -1.69 6.67
N ASP A 93 -9.01 -1.77 6.96
CA ASP A 93 -9.55 -1.97 8.30
C ASP A 93 -9.99 -3.43 8.54
N ARG A 94 -9.48 -4.08 9.59
CA ARG A 94 -9.90 -5.43 10.00
C ARG A 94 -11.16 -5.40 10.88
N ILE A 95 -12.29 -5.06 10.26
CA ILE A 95 -13.63 -4.89 10.86
C ILE A 95 -14.01 -6.03 11.82
N VAL A 96 -13.77 -7.27 11.42
CA VAL A 96 -13.87 -8.47 12.26
C VAL A 96 -12.54 -9.20 12.14
N ARG A 97 -11.74 -9.17 13.22
CA ARG A 97 -10.42 -9.80 13.25
C ARG A 97 -10.55 -11.29 12.99
N GLY A 98 -9.80 -11.78 12.00
CA GLY A 98 -9.58 -13.21 11.77
C GLY A 98 -8.21 -13.65 12.27
N ASP A 99 -8.05 -14.92 12.58
CA ASP A 99 -6.79 -15.50 13.03
C ASP A 99 -6.75 -16.97 12.62
N GLY A 100 -6.06 -17.25 11.51
CA GLY A 100 -5.94 -18.61 10.98
C GLY A 100 -5.23 -19.57 11.95
N TYR A 101 -4.32 -19.08 12.79
CA TYR A 101 -3.65 -19.92 13.80
C TYR A 101 -4.60 -20.34 14.91
N LYS A 102 -5.64 -19.54 15.17
CA LYS A 102 -6.73 -19.87 16.11
C LYS A 102 -7.95 -20.48 15.43
N GLY A 103 -7.86 -20.79 14.13
CA GLY A 103 -8.98 -21.35 13.37
C GLY A 103 -10.13 -20.38 13.09
N GLN A 104 -9.89 -19.07 13.20
CA GLN A 104 -10.88 -18.02 12.96
C GLN A 104 -10.83 -17.59 11.48
N TRP A 105 -11.62 -18.26 10.65
CA TRP A 105 -11.64 -18.10 9.19
C TRP A 105 -12.83 -17.28 8.66
N ASP A 106 -13.60 -16.67 9.57
CA ASP A 106 -14.79 -15.86 9.27
C ASP A 106 -14.56 -14.35 9.45
N GLY A 107 -13.29 -13.95 9.54
CA GLY A 107 -12.92 -12.54 9.59
C GLY A 107 -13.41 -11.76 8.37
N ARG A 108 -13.51 -10.44 8.57
CA ARG A 108 -13.99 -9.48 7.60
C ARG A 108 -13.15 -8.21 7.68
N ASP A 109 -12.62 -7.80 6.55
CA ASP A 109 -11.87 -6.57 6.38
C ASP A 109 -12.57 -5.63 5.38
N GLY A 110 -12.17 -4.38 5.31
CA GLY A 110 -12.70 -3.43 4.34
C GLY A 110 -11.69 -2.32 4.07
N MET A 111 -11.63 -1.84 2.84
CA MET A 111 -10.72 -0.75 2.50
C MET A 111 -11.25 0.60 2.98
N PHE A 112 -10.37 1.58 3.14
CA PHE A 112 -10.73 2.98 3.34
C PHE A 112 -9.76 3.87 2.56
N LEU A 113 -10.14 5.14 2.39
CA LEU A 113 -9.27 6.17 1.84
C LEU A 113 -9.36 7.44 2.69
N LEU A 114 -8.19 7.98 3.04
CA LEU A 114 -8.07 9.26 3.75
C LEU A 114 -7.47 10.33 2.82
N ASP A 115 -7.86 11.58 3.03
CA ASP A 115 -7.14 12.74 2.49
C ASP A 115 -5.80 12.97 3.21
N CYS A 116 -5.03 13.96 2.74
CA CYS A 116 -3.72 14.29 3.32
C CYS A 116 -3.79 14.82 4.78
N ASN A 117 -5.00 15.16 5.26
CA ASN A 117 -5.27 15.65 6.61
C ASN A 117 -5.88 14.56 7.51
N GLY A 118 -5.91 13.30 7.06
CA GLY A 118 -6.46 12.17 7.82
C GLY A 118 -8.00 12.13 7.85
N ARG A 119 -8.68 12.86 6.97
CA ARG A 119 -10.15 12.81 6.87
C ARG A 119 -10.57 11.68 5.96
N GLU A 120 -11.55 10.90 6.39
CA GLU A 120 -12.13 9.83 5.58
C GLU A 120 -12.83 10.40 4.35
N LEU A 121 -12.39 9.96 3.17
CA LEU A 121 -13.06 10.20 1.90
C LEU A 121 -14.14 9.15 1.65
N TRP A 122 -13.81 7.88 1.93
CA TRP A 122 -14.75 6.78 1.92
C TRP A 122 -14.23 5.61 2.74
N LYS A 123 -15.16 4.72 3.09
CA LYS A 123 -14.89 3.43 3.71
C LYS A 123 -15.77 2.36 3.07
N GLU A 124 -15.15 1.24 2.72
CA GLU A 124 -15.82 0.11 2.10
C GLU A 124 -16.81 -0.53 3.06
N ASP A 125 -18.05 -0.66 2.61
CA ASP A 125 -19.06 -1.48 3.28
C ASP A 125 -18.93 -2.95 2.84
N ARG A 126 -17.87 -3.63 3.32
CA ARG A 126 -17.54 -4.99 2.91
C ARG A 126 -18.65 -5.97 3.29
N LYS A 127 -19.16 -6.70 2.30
CA LYS A 127 -20.19 -7.74 2.48
C LYS A 127 -19.68 -9.18 2.43
N THR A 128 -18.49 -9.41 1.89
CA THR A 128 -17.89 -10.74 1.78
C THR A 128 -16.93 -11.02 2.93
N LYS A 129 -16.57 -12.29 3.12
CA LYS A 129 -15.50 -12.71 4.05
C LYS A 129 -14.12 -12.31 3.53
N GLY A 130 -13.11 -12.39 4.40
CA GLY A 130 -11.71 -12.10 4.10
C GLY A 130 -11.14 -11.14 5.15
N TRP A 131 -9.90 -11.32 5.59
CA TRP A 131 -9.38 -10.60 6.77
C TRP A 131 -7.90 -10.17 6.65
N LEU A 132 -7.34 -10.28 5.45
CA LEU A 132 -5.93 -10.01 5.11
C LEU A 132 -5.79 -9.43 3.69
N THR A 133 -6.71 -8.57 3.28
CA THR A 133 -6.50 -7.77 2.06
C THR A 133 -5.18 -7.01 2.17
N ILE A 134 -4.40 -7.04 1.11
CA ILE A 134 -3.24 -6.17 0.96
C ILE A 134 -3.62 -5.05 0.01
N VAL A 135 -3.39 -3.81 0.43
CA VAL A 135 -3.57 -2.61 -0.39
C VAL A 135 -2.20 -2.05 -0.75
N GLU A 136 -2.01 -1.72 -2.02
CA GLU A 136 -0.74 -1.19 -2.52
C GLU A 136 -0.99 -0.12 -3.59
N THR A 137 -0.11 0.87 -3.66
CA THR A 137 -0.10 1.88 -4.73
C THR A 137 0.50 1.29 -5.99
N MET A 138 -0.28 1.24 -7.07
CA MET A 138 0.19 0.88 -8.40
C MET A 138 0.13 2.10 -9.32
N ARG A 139 1.17 2.30 -10.15
CA ARG A 139 1.26 3.48 -11.04
C ARG A 139 1.32 3.09 -12.50
N GLY A 140 0.85 3.97 -13.37
CA GLY A 140 1.09 3.86 -14.81
C GLY A 140 0.47 2.66 -15.50
N TRP A 141 -0.49 1.94 -14.90
CA TRP A 141 -1.12 0.73 -15.46
C TRP A 141 -1.48 0.84 -16.96
N ASN A 142 -2.07 1.98 -17.34
CA ASN A 142 -2.49 2.30 -18.70
C ASN A 142 -1.76 3.56 -19.25
N GLY A 143 -0.59 3.88 -18.70
CA GLY A 143 0.19 5.07 -19.03
C GLY A 143 -0.37 6.39 -18.50
N GLN A 144 -1.43 6.35 -17.67
CA GLN A 144 -1.94 7.54 -16.99
C GLN A 144 -1.09 7.86 -15.75
N GLU A 145 -0.99 9.15 -15.42
CA GLU A 145 -0.33 9.64 -14.19
C GLU A 145 -1.11 9.32 -12.90
N GLN A 146 -2.33 8.80 -13.03
CA GLN A 146 -3.18 8.41 -11.90
C GLN A 146 -2.55 7.24 -11.16
N ASP A 147 -2.44 7.35 -9.83
CA ASP A 147 -2.16 6.18 -8.99
C ASP A 147 -3.44 5.38 -8.77
N TYR A 148 -3.31 4.07 -8.67
CA TYR A 148 -4.42 3.14 -8.46
C TYR A 148 -4.21 2.33 -7.18
N ILE A 149 -5.32 1.96 -6.54
CA ILE A 149 -5.32 1.10 -5.36
C ILE A 149 -5.38 -0.34 -5.85
N LEU A 150 -4.25 -1.05 -5.79
CA LEU A 150 -4.19 -2.48 -6.04
C LEU A 150 -4.56 -3.22 -4.75
N ALA A 151 -5.66 -3.97 -4.79
CA ALA A 151 -6.12 -4.72 -3.64
C ALA A 151 -6.16 -6.22 -3.94
N TYR A 152 -5.43 -7.03 -3.18
CA TYR A 152 -5.31 -8.47 -3.38
C TYR A 152 -5.39 -9.24 -2.06
N ARG A 153 -5.46 -10.58 -2.11
CA ARG A 153 -5.81 -11.43 -0.95
C ARG A 153 -7.12 -11.01 -0.27
N ARG A 154 -8.07 -10.53 -1.06
CA ARG A 154 -9.36 -10.01 -0.58
C ARG A 154 -10.19 -11.05 0.17
N GLY A 155 -10.01 -12.33 -0.14
CA GLY A 155 -10.78 -13.42 0.44
C GLY A 155 -12.25 -13.42 0.01
N GLY A 156 -12.99 -14.42 0.47
CA GLY A 156 -14.44 -14.51 0.22
C GLY A 156 -14.83 -14.65 -1.25
N GLY A 157 -13.93 -15.15 -2.11
CA GLY A 157 -14.15 -15.29 -3.55
C GLY A 157 -14.00 -13.99 -4.35
N VAL A 158 -13.44 -12.94 -3.73
CA VAL A 158 -13.15 -11.68 -4.42
C VAL A 158 -11.72 -11.74 -4.97
N ASN A 159 -11.60 -11.60 -6.29
CA ASN A 159 -10.29 -11.60 -6.94
C ASN A 159 -9.52 -10.30 -6.69
N PRO A 160 -8.18 -10.33 -6.84
CA PRO A 160 -7.38 -9.12 -6.95
C PRO A 160 -8.00 -8.12 -7.91
N THR A 161 -8.00 -6.85 -7.54
CA THR A 161 -8.66 -5.79 -8.31
C THR A 161 -7.85 -4.51 -8.19
N LEU A 162 -7.75 -3.80 -9.31
CA LEU A 162 -7.21 -2.45 -9.38
C LEU A 162 -8.38 -1.45 -9.31
N TYR A 163 -8.35 -0.53 -8.35
CA TYR A 163 -9.40 0.47 -8.14
C TYR A 163 -8.88 1.90 -8.38
N ASN A 164 -9.77 2.81 -8.79
CA ASN A 164 -9.49 4.25 -8.75
C ASN A 164 -9.73 4.83 -7.34
N GLY A 165 -9.52 6.14 -7.19
CA GLY A 165 -9.71 6.86 -5.92
C GLY A 165 -11.16 6.90 -5.43
N GLU A 166 -12.14 6.60 -6.29
CA GLU A 166 -13.57 6.52 -5.96
C GLU A 166 -14.02 5.09 -5.59
N MET A 167 -13.06 4.16 -5.47
CA MET A 167 -13.31 2.73 -5.20
C MET A 167 -14.04 1.99 -6.34
N GLU A 168 -14.01 2.53 -7.55
CA GLU A 168 -14.54 1.88 -8.75
C GLU A 168 -13.49 0.93 -9.34
N PRO A 169 -13.87 -0.31 -9.73
CA PRO A 169 -12.94 -1.25 -10.31
C PRO A 169 -12.52 -0.81 -11.71
N VAL A 170 -11.22 -0.61 -11.90
CA VAL A 170 -10.58 -0.37 -13.20
C VAL A 170 -10.32 -1.69 -13.91
N VAL A 171 -9.82 -2.68 -13.18
CA VAL A 171 -9.61 -4.06 -13.65
C VAL A 171 -9.86 -5.03 -12.51
N VAL A 172 -10.74 -6.01 -12.74
CA VAL A 172 -10.84 -7.21 -11.88
C VAL A 172 -10.05 -8.32 -12.55
N PHE A 173 -9.02 -8.83 -11.89
CA PHE A 173 -8.16 -9.86 -12.46
C PHE A 173 -8.86 -11.23 -12.42
N GLY A 174 -8.52 -12.12 -13.36
CA GLY A 174 -9.19 -13.41 -13.51
C GLY A 174 -8.80 -14.45 -12.47
N GLU A 175 -7.65 -14.27 -11.83
CA GLU A 175 -6.99 -15.28 -10.99
C GLU A 175 -6.82 -14.75 -9.57
N ASP A 176 -6.98 -15.64 -8.59
CA ASP A 176 -6.64 -15.36 -7.20
C ASP A 176 -5.21 -15.85 -6.88
N GLY A 177 -4.51 -15.10 -6.03
CA GLY A 177 -3.12 -15.37 -5.73
C GLY A 177 -2.41 -14.22 -5.02
N TYR A 178 -1.10 -14.41 -4.83
CA TYR A 178 -0.22 -13.32 -4.46
C TYR A 178 0.08 -12.46 -5.67
N VAL A 179 0.32 -11.17 -5.43
CA VAL A 179 0.52 -10.19 -6.49
C VAL A 179 1.89 -9.54 -6.32
N LEU A 180 2.59 -9.40 -7.45
CA LEU A 180 3.71 -8.49 -7.63
C LEU A 180 3.35 -7.53 -8.75
N HIS A 181 3.94 -6.33 -8.74
CA HIS A 181 3.78 -5.39 -9.84
C HIS A 181 5.06 -4.59 -10.06
N GLY A 182 5.23 -4.07 -11.27
CA GLY A 182 6.39 -3.27 -11.67
C GLY A 182 6.56 -3.23 -13.18
N ASP A 183 7.53 -2.46 -13.66
CA ASP A 183 7.79 -2.36 -15.10
C ASP A 183 8.53 -3.61 -15.59
N LEU A 184 7.79 -4.58 -16.13
CA LEU A 184 8.35 -5.86 -16.55
C LEU A 184 9.05 -5.80 -17.90
N PHE A 185 8.81 -4.74 -18.67
CA PHE A 185 9.24 -4.64 -20.06
C PHE A 185 10.05 -3.37 -20.39
N GLY A 186 10.34 -2.52 -19.40
CA GLY A 186 11.16 -1.32 -19.55
C GLY A 186 10.44 -0.19 -20.30
N ARG A 187 9.12 -0.08 -20.10
CA ARG A 187 8.23 0.86 -20.81
C ARG A 187 7.85 2.08 -19.99
N GLY A 188 8.29 2.17 -18.73
CA GLY A 188 7.88 3.24 -17.81
C GLY A 188 6.44 3.11 -17.31
N ILE A 189 5.85 1.92 -17.44
CA ILE A 189 4.52 1.58 -16.92
C ILE A 189 4.60 0.26 -16.15
N GLU A 190 3.73 0.08 -15.17
CA GLU A 190 3.73 -1.12 -14.35
C GLU A 190 2.78 -2.19 -14.91
N ASP A 191 3.21 -3.44 -14.83
CA ASP A 191 2.46 -4.64 -15.14
C ASP A 191 2.20 -5.43 -13.86
N VAL A 192 1.22 -6.34 -13.89
CA VAL A 192 0.85 -7.16 -12.74
C VAL A 192 1.21 -8.62 -12.98
N ILE A 193 1.88 -9.24 -12.00
CA ILE A 193 2.07 -10.68 -11.92
C ILE A 193 1.17 -11.21 -10.80
N ILE A 194 0.20 -12.05 -11.14
CA ILE A 194 -0.55 -12.82 -10.15
C ILE A 194 -0.04 -14.25 -10.19
N TYR A 195 0.36 -14.78 -9.03
CA TYR A 195 0.90 -16.14 -8.97
C TYR A 195 0.28 -16.97 -7.86
N ASN A 196 0.15 -18.26 -8.15
CA ASN A 196 -0.27 -19.29 -7.22
C ASN A 196 0.72 -20.46 -7.26
N SER A 197 0.37 -21.59 -6.65
CA SER A 197 1.27 -22.76 -6.57
C SER A 197 1.55 -23.44 -7.90
N LYS A 198 0.86 -23.07 -8.99
CA LYS A 198 0.96 -23.72 -10.31
C LYS A 198 1.38 -22.78 -11.42
N ASN A 199 0.80 -21.58 -11.44
CA ASN A 199 0.92 -20.64 -12.55
C ASN A 199 1.31 -19.25 -12.04
N ALA A 200 1.98 -18.51 -12.92
CA ALA A 200 2.11 -17.06 -12.85
C ALA A 200 1.44 -16.46 -14.09
N TYR A 201 0.59 -15.47 -13.89
CA TYR A 201 -0.19 -14.80 -14.91
C TYR A 201 0.27 -13.35 -14.98
N ILE A 202 0.62 -12.91 -16.18
CA ILE A 202 1.08 -11.55 -16.42
C ILE A 202 -0.07 -10.78 -17.07
N TYR A 203 -0.39 -9.62 -16.50
CA TYR A 203 -1.38 -8.70 -17.03
C TYR A 203 -0.71 -7.36 -17.33
N SER A 204 -1.08 -6.76 -18.45
CA SER A 204 -0.66 -5.42 -18.84
C SER A 204 -1.87 -4.58 -19.23
N GLY A 205 -1.89 -3.31 -18.83
CA GLY A 205 -2.94 -2.38 -19.23
C GLY A 205 -2.75 -1.83 -20.65
N THR A 206 -1.63 -2.13 -21.30
CA THR A 206 -1.36 -1.77 -22.70
C THR A 206 -0.84 -2.97 -23.49
N PRO A 207 -1.14 -3.06 -24.80
CA PRO A 207 -0.58 -4.12 -25.63
C PRO A 207 0.96 -4.15 -25.58
N TYR A 208 1.53 -5.34 -25.56
CA TYR A 208 2.96 -5.57 -25.64
C TYR A 208 3.26 -6.74 -26.58
N ASP A 209 4.28 -6.59 -27.43
CA ASP A 209 4.71 -7.64 -28.34
C ASP A 209 5.71 -8.55 -27.65
N LEU A 210 5.27 -9.76 -27.31
CA LEU A 210 6.10 -10.78 -26.65
C LEU A 210 7.09 -11.46 -27.61
N SER A 211 7.09 -11.12 -28.91
CA SER A 211 8.08 -11.63 -29.85
C SER A 211 9.43 -10.91 -29.75
N GLU A 212 9.47 -9.72 -29.15
CA GLU A 212 10.71 -9.00 -28.91
C GLU A 212 11.53 -9.71 -27.82
N ALA A 213 12.81 -9.96 -28.11
CA ALA A 213 13.71 -10.56 -27.15
C ALA A 213 13.91 -9.62 -25.95
N SER A 214 13.78 -10.16 -24.74
CA SER A 214 14.14 -9.43 -23.51
C SER A 214 15.60 -9.00 -23.58
N LYS A 215 15.87 -7.76 -23.17
CA LYS A 215 17.25 -7.31 -22.93
C LYS A 215 17.86 -8.14 -21.78
N PRO A 216 19.15 -8.48 -21.83
CA PRO A 216 19.79 -9.29 -20.79
C PRO A 216 19.95 -8.54 -19.46
N GLU A 217 19.86 -7.21 -19.46
CA GLU A 217 19.94 -6.40 -18.26
C GLU A 217 18.62 -6.39 -17.47
N ALA A 218 18.72 -6.46 -16.15
CA ALA A 218 17.56 -6.28 -15.27
C ALA A 218 17.03 -4.83 -15.40
N ILE A 219 15.71 -4.70 -15.55
CA ILE A 219 15.04 -3.40 -15.61
C ILE A 219 15.07 -2.79 -14.20
N PRO A 220 15.66 -1.59 -14.02
CA PRO A 220 15.67 -0.92 -12.72
C PRO A 220 14.25 -0.65 -12.24
N GLN A 221 13.98 -0.95 -10.98
CA GLN A 221 12.72 -0.62 -10.30
C GLN A 221 12.96 0.36 -9.17
N ILE A 222 11.93 1.08 -8.76
CA ILE A 222 11.98 1.88 -7.51
C ILE A 222 12.17 0.96 -6.29
N LYS A 223 12.67 1.52 -5.19
CA LYS A 223 13.05 0.74 -4.00
C LYS A 223 11.97 -0.19 -3.49
N ARG A 224 10.76 0.35 -3.36
CA ARG A 224 9.58 -0.41 -2.91
C ARG A 224 9.29 -1.64 -3.77
N LEU A 225 9.54 -1.57 -5.09
CA LEU A 225 9.21 -2.66 -6.01
C LEU A 225 10.32 -3.72 -6.08
N TYR A 226 11.61 -3.35 -6.08
CA TYR A 226 12.68 -4.37 -6.06
C TYR A 226 12.84 -5.04 -4.69
N ALA A 227 12.42 -4.38 -3.61
CA ALA A 227 12.43 -4.92 -2.24
C ALA A 227 11.00 -5.19 -1.72
N SER A 228 10.11 -5.66 -2.62
CA SER A 228 8.71 -5.94 -2.30
C SER A 228 8.56 -6.99 -1.20
N THR A 229 7.58 -6.78 -0.31
CA THR A 229 7.23 -7.72 0.77
C THR A 229 5.71 -7.87 0.89
N LEU A 230 5.25 -8.87 1.63
CA LEU A 230 3.81 -9.07 1.89
C LEU A 230 3.19 -8.05 2.85
N TYR A 231 4.02 -7.28 3.56
CA TYR A 231 3.61 -6.14 4.38
C TYR A 231 4.10 -4.88 3.66
N PRO A 232 3.35 -4.39 2.66
CA PRO A 232 3.83 -3.34 1.79
C PRO A 232 4.08 -2.08 2.61
N GLY A 233 5.27 -1.53 2.47
CA GLY A 233 5.72 -0.28 3.06
C GLY A 233 6.84 0.27 2.19
N GLY A 234 7.11 1.57 2.30
CA GLY A 234 8.18 2.17 1.49
C GLY A 234 8.02 3.67 1.31
N GLU A 235 8.69 4.20 0.31
CA GLU A 235 8.63 5.61 0.00
C GLU A 235 7.71 5.93 -1.19
N TYR A 236 6.99 7.03 -1.09
CA TYR A 236 6.35 7.69 -2.21
C TYR A 236 7.26 8.81 -2.72
N ARG A 237 7.65 8.71 -3.99
CA ARG A 237 8.42 9.72 -4.72
C ARG A 237 7.70 10.15 -5.99
#